data_AF-A0A956N6G2-F1
#
_entry.id   AF-A0A956N6G2-F1
#
_cell.length_a   1.000
_cell.length_b   1.000
_cell.length_c   1.000
_cell.angle_alpha   90.00
_cell.angle_beta   90.00
_cell.angle_gamma   90.00
#
_symmetry.space_group_name_H-M   'P 1'
#
loop_
_entity.id
_entity.type
_entity.pdbx_description
1 polymer ?
#
loop_
_entity_poly.entity_id
_entity_poly.type
_entity_poly.pdbx_seq_one_letter_code
_entity_poly.pdbx_strand_id
1 'polypeptide(L)'
;AANAALIAGTMAWIGGYAGLPLPFLSSLAAALVAFVVVGTAATRIGRARKGELGVAEPNRGRRSAAHALANAAFGAVAALAVPLAGWPRLVSVAAFATAASDTLATEVGQLGRARPWSLVSGRRVSVGTPGAVSALGVLAGVAGACAVGTVAVALGAIRPSTLPAVVGGSVVGTTVESLLAAAGAPLGHHARNLLNTAVGAGAAIALGGAH
;
A
#
# COMPACT_ATOMS: atom_id res chain seq x y z
N ALA A 1 -12.80 4.09 20.89
CA ALA A 1 -11.51 3.98 21.60
C ALA A 1 -10.33 3.90 20.62
N ALA A 2 -10.23 2.86 19.78
CA ALA A 2 -9.09 2.67 18.85
C ALA A 2 -8.83 3.85 17.90
N ASN A 3 -9.86 4.41 17.26
CA ASN A 3 -9.71 5.54 16.32
C ASN A 3 -9.20 6.83 16.97
N ALA A 4 -9.48 7.07 18.26
CA ALA A 4 -9.05 8.27 18.96
C ALA A 4 -7.57 8.20 19.38
N ALA A 5 -7.11 7.03 19.85
CA ALA A 5 -5.70 6.77 20.11
C ALA A 5 -4.86 6.81 18.81
N LEU A 6 -5.44 6.33 17.70
CA LEU A 6 -4.84 6.39 16.36
C LEU A 6 -4.71 7.83 15.83
N ILE A 7 -5.75 8.65 15.95
CA ILE A 7 -5.71 10.07 15.55
C ILE A 7 -4.72 10.84 16.43
N ALA A 8 -4.72 10.60 17.74
CA ALA A 8 -3.77 11.21 18.67
C ALA A 8 -2.32 10.80 18.35
N GLY A 9 -2.07 9.53 18.00
CA GLY A 9 -0.75 9.05 17.57
C GLY A 9 -0.29 9.69 16.25
N THR A 10 -1.19 9.84 15.28
CA THR A 10 -0.90 10.50 14.00
C THR A 10 -0.59 11.99 14.19
N MET A 11 -1.31 12.67 15.08
CA MET A 11 -1.11 14.09 15.39
C MET A 11 0.17 14.33 16.21
N ALA A 12 0.47 13.48 17.19
CA ALA A 12 1.74 13.51 17.93
C ALA A 12 2.94 13.23 17.00
N TRP A 13 2.75 12.36 16.01
CA TRP A 13 3.73 12.05 14.97
C TRP A 13 3.98 13.23 14.02
N ILE A 14 2.94 13.94 13.56
CA ILE A 14 3.08 15.21 12.80
C ILE A 14 3.85 16.26 13.62
N GLY A 15 3.61 16.33 14.94
CA GLY A 15 4.34 17.20 15.86
C GLY A 15 5.84 16.87 15.97
N GLY A 16 6.22 15.60 15.84
CA GLY A 16 7.63 15.15 15.85
C GLY A 16 8.45 15.60 14.64
N TYR A 17 7.80 16.02 13.55
CA TYR A 17 8.45 16.52 12.33
C TYR A 17 8.55 18.05 12.25
N ALA A 18 8.15 18.77 13.30
CA ALA A 18 8.22 20.23 13.36
C ALA A 18 9.65 20.82 13.21
N GLY A 19 10.68 19.97 13.13
CA GLY A 19 12.08 20.35 12.91
C GLY A 19 12.73 19.79 11.62
N LEU A 20 12.01 19.06 10.76
CA LEU A 20 12.57 18.59 9.48
C LEU A 20 12.53 19.69 8.41
N PRO A 21 13.49 19.72 7.48
CA PRO A 21 13.52 20.73 6.43
C PRO A 21 12.24 20.65 5.58
N LEU A 22 11.59 21.80 5.38
CA LEU A 22 10.34 21.98 4.60
C LEU A 22 10.23 21.16 3.30
N PRO A 23 11.30 20.98 2.50
CA PRO A 23 11.26 20.14 1.30
C PRO A 23 10.92 18.66 1.59
N PHE A 24 11.40 18.11 2.70
CA PHE A 24 11.12 16.73 3.09
C PHE A 24 9.63 16.54 3.43
N LEU A 25 9.09 17.45 4.25
CA LEU A 25 7.66 17.49 4.59
C LEU A 25 6.77 17.65 3.36
N SER A 26 7.18 18.48 2.39
CA SER A 26 6.43 18.69 1.14
C SER A 26 6.40 17.46 0.23
N SER A 27 7.51 16.71 0.14
CA SER A 27 7.59 15.48 -0.66
C SER A 27 6.76 14.33 -0.07
N LEU A 28 6.71 14.25 1.25
CA LEU A 28 5.90 13.30 2.00
C LEU A 28 4.40 13.60 1.87
N ALA A 29 4.02 14.86 2.04
CA ALA A 29 2.65 15.33 1.84
C ALA A 29 2.16 15.05 0.42
N ALA A 30 3.03 15.19 -0.58
CA ALA A 30 2.66 14.93 -1.95
C ALA A 30 2.49 13.42 -2.27
N ALA A 31 3.35 12.56 -1.73
CA ALA A 31 3.18 11.10 -1.85
C ALA A 31 1.88 10.64 -1.17
N LEU A 32 1.55 11.21 -0.01
CA LEU A 32 0.26 11.04 0.68
C LEU A 32 -0.93 11.49 -0.17
N VAL A 33 -0.85 12.68 -0.78
CA VAL A 33 -1.92 13.18 -1.66
C VAL A 33 -2.09 12.30 -2.89
N ALA A 34 -1.00 11.88 -3.54
CA ALA A 34 -1.04 10.98 -4.69
C ALA A 34 -1.68 9.64 -4.31
N PHE A 35 -1.26 9.05 -3.20
CA PHE A 35 -1.83 7.83 -2.63
C PHE A 35 -3.34 7.98 -2.37
N VAL A 36 -3.75 9.07 -1.73
CA VAL A 36 -5.16 9.36 -1.43
C VAL A 36 -5.97 9.51 -2.71
N VAL A 37 -5.47 10.23 -3.72
CA VAL A 37 -6.16 10.44 -4.99
C VAL A 37 -6.30 9.11 -5.76
N VAL A 38 -5.20 8.36 -5.90
CA VAL A 38 -5.18 7.09 -6.64
C VAL A 38 -6.04 6.03 -5.95
N GLY A 39 -5.92 5.87 -4.64
CA GLY A 39 -6.75 4.92 -3.89
C GLY A 39 -8.23 5.34 -3.86
N THR A 40 -8.52 6.64 -3.78
CA THR A 40 -9.91 7.12 -3.88
C THR A 40 -10.49 6.89 -5.27
N ALA A 41 -9.72 7.04 -6.34
CA ALA A 41 -10.17 6.75 -7.70
C ALA A 41 -10.46 5.26 -7.88
N ALA A 42 -9.55 4.40 -7.44
CA ALA A 42 -9.69 2.95 -7.58
C ALA A 42 -10.86 2.35 -6.81
N THR A 43 -11.16 2.88 -5.63
CA THR A 43 -12.31 2.43 -4.81
C THR A 43 -13.66 2.85 -5.38
N ARG A 44 -13.67 3.70 -6.42
CA ARG A 44 -14.87 4.00 -7.21
C ARG A 44 -15.05 3.05 -8.40
N ILE A 45 -13.99 2.38 -8.85
CA ILE A 45 -14.03 1.47 -10.00
C ILE A 45 -14.78 0.18 -9.63
N GLY A 46 -15.79 -0.18 -10.43
CA GLY A 46 -16.45 -1.48 -10.37
C GLY A 46 -17.35 -1.73 -9.15
N ARG A 47 -17.73 -0.70 -8.38
CA ARG A 47 -18.56 -0.86 -7.17
C ARG A 47 -19.89 -1.59 -7.41
N ALA A 48 -20.58 -1.29 -8.51
CA ALA A 48 -21.83 -1.98 -8.87
C ALA A 48 -21.62 -3.50 -9.03
N ARG A 49 -20.53 -3.87 -9.69
CA ARG A 49 -20.17 -5.26 -9.99
C ARG A 49 -19.66 -6.05 -8.78
N LYS A 50 -19.03 -5.37 -7.81
CA LYS A 50 -18.71 -5.96 -6.50
C LYS A 50 -19.97 -6.30 -5.70
N GLY A 51 -21.01 -5.45 -5.82
CA GLY A 51 -22.34 -5.69 -5.26
C GLY A 51 -22.97 -6.97 -5.77
N GLU A 52 -22.93 -7.17 -7.08
CA GLU A 52 -23.48 -8.37 -7.75
C GLU A 52 -22.74 -9.67 -7.39
N LEU A 53 -21.44 -9.59 -7.10
CA LEU A 53 -20.61 -10.75 -6.77
C LEU A 53 -20.72 -11.21 -5.30
N GLY A 54 -21.51 -10.53 -4.46
CA GLY A 54 -21.66 -10.87 -3.04
C GLY A 54 -20.40 -10.66 -2.18
N VAL A 55 -19.31 -10.18 -2.79
CA VAL A 55 -18.06 -9.77 -2.11
C VAL A 55 -18.11 -8.32 -1.65
N ALA A 56 -19.14 -7.55 -2.03
CA ALA A 56 -19.42 -6.28 -1.39
C ALA A 56 -19.87 -6.53 0.06
N GLU A 57 -19.00 -6.24 1.02
CA GLU A 57 -19.39 -6.26 2.43
C GLU A 57 -20.61 -5.35 2.68
N PRO A 58 -21.68 -5.85 3.32
CA PRO A 58 -22.86 -5.07 3.62
C PRO A 58 -22.47 -3.88 4.51
N ASN A 59 -22.77 -2.66 4.06
CA ASN A 59 -22.44 -1.37 4.71
C ASN A 59 -20.98 -0.87 4.70
N ARG A 60 -20.03 -1.47 3.95
CA ARG A 60 -18.59 -1.15 4.11
C ARG A 60 -17.85 -0.51 2.93
N GLY A 61 -18.31 -0.61 1.68
CA GLY A 61 -17.47 -0.32 0.49
C GLY A 61 -16.76 1.05 0.38
N ARG A 62 -17.32 2.15 0.91
CA ARG A 62 -16.63 3.48 0.92
C ARG A 62 -15.85 3.76 2.21
N ARG A 63 -16.33 3.25 3.34
CA ARG A 63 -15.79 3.52 4.67
C ARG A 63 -14.64 2.56 5.01
N SER A 64 -14.74 1.30 4.59
CA SER A 64 -13.68 0.29 4.65
C SER A 64 -12.50 0.68 3.75
N ALA A 65 -12.76 1.11 2.51
CA ALA A 65 -11.73 1.64 1.62
C ALA A 65 -11.01 2.86 2.20
N ALA A 66 -11.76 3.83 2.74
CA ALA A 66 -11.16 5.00 3.43
C ALA A 66 -10.38 4.58 4.69
N HIS A 67 -10.85 3.56 5.42
CA HIS A 67 -10.13 2.99 6.55
C HIS A 67 -8.86 2.23 6.11
N ALA A 68 -8.90 1.44 5.05
CA ALA A 68 -7.74 0.74 4.48
C ALA A 68 -6.70 1.75 3.98
N LEU A 69 -7.15 2.80 3.28
CA LEU A 69 -6.32 3.95 2.90
C LEU A 69 -5.70 4.64 4.12
N ALA A 70 -6.48 4.95 5.16
CA ALA A 70 -5.97 5.57 6.38
C ALA A 70 -4.98 4.66 7.13
N ASN A 71 -5.22 3.34 7.14
CA ASN A 71 -4.34 2.37 7.79
C ASN A 71 -3.04 2.15 7.02
N ALA A 72 -3.09 2.16 5.70
CA ALA A 72 -1.89 2.01 4.88
C ALA A 72 -1.07 3.31 4.86
N ALA A 73 -1.73 4.47 4.94
CA ALA A 73 -1.07 5.74 5.24
C ALA A 73 -0.40 5.71 6.62
N PHE A 74 -1.05 5.14 7.64
CA PHE A 74 -0.44 4.94 8.96
C PHE A 74 0.73 3.95 8.94
N GLY A 75 0.64 2.86 8.18
CA GLY A 75 1.74 1.92 7.97
C GLY A 75 2.96 2.58 7.34
N ALA A 76 2.73 3.42 6.32
CA ALA A 76 3.78 4.21 5.70
C ALA A 76 4.38 5.27 6.63
N VAL A 77 3.56 5.94 7.43
CA VAL A 77 3.95 6.87 8.50
C VAL A 77 4.78 6.16 9.59
N ALA A 78 4.42 4.95 9.99
CA ALA A 78 5.18 4.17 10.97
C ALA A 78 6.50 3.63 10.39
N ALA A 79 6.55 3.26 9.10
CA ALA A 79 7.79 2.89 8.42
C ALA A 79 8.82 4.04 8.39
N LEU A 80 8.37 5.29 8.47
CA LEU A 80 9.21 6.48 8.58
C LEU A 80 9.74 6.75 9.99
N ALA A 81 9.16 6.12 11.01
CA ALA A 81 9.71 6.18 12.36
C ALA A 81 10.94 5.27 12.52
N VAL A 82 11.28 4.46 11.51
CA VAL A 82 12.53 3.70 11.47
C VAL A 82 13.64 4.63 10.97
N PRO A 83 14.62 5.01 11.82
CA PRO A 83 15.73 5.85 11.39
C PRO A 83 16.63 5.05 10.45
N LEU A 84 16.44 5.22 9.14
CA LEU A 84 17.30 4.64 8.11
C LEU A 84 18.26 5.72 7.58
N ALA A 85 19.55 5.51 7.85
CA ALA A 85 20.67 6.38 7.51
C ALA A 85 20.69 6.74 6.01
N GLY A 86 20.20 7.93 5.65
CA GLY A 86 20.34 8.52 4.31
C GLY A 86 19.21 8.23 3.29
N TRP A 87 18.25 7.36 3.61
CA TRP A 87 17.18 6.94 2.65
C TRP A 87 15.74 7.38 2.96
N PRO A 88 15.46 8.43 3.76
CA PRO A 88 14.12 8.64 4.29
C PRO A 88 13.07 8.94 3.21
N ARG A 89 13.46 9.56 2.08
CA ARG A 89 12.57 9.82 0.94
C ARG A 89 12.22 8.55 0.16
N LEU A 90 13.20 7.68 -0.12
CA LEU A 90 12.94 6.42 -0.81
C LEU A 90 12.05 5.51 0.02
N VAL A 91 12.32 5.41 1.32
CA VAL A 91 11.53 4.63 2.28
C VAL A 91 10.08 5.11 2.29
N SER A 92 9.87 6.44 2.36
CA SER A 92 8.52 7.04 2.28
C SER A 92 7.79 6.60 1.03
N VAL A 93 8.38 6.88 -0.12
CA VAL A 93 7.74 6.68 -1.42
C VAL A 93 7.47 5.20 -1.66
N ALA A 94 8.40 4.32 -1.29
CA ALA A 94 8.23 2.88 -1.41
C ALA A 94 7.13 2.36 -0.47
N ALA A 95 7.02 2.86 0.76
CA ALA A 95 5.94 2.47 1.66
C ALA A 95 4.56 2.91 1.14
N PHE A 96 4.41 4.16 0.66
CA PHE A 96 3.16 4.63 0.04
C PHE A 96 2.83 3.91 -1.27
N ALA A 97 3.83 3.63 -2.11
CA ALA A 97 3.64 2.87 -3.33
C ALA A 97 3.22 1.42 -3.04
N THR A 98 3.78 0.81 -1.99
CA THR A 98 3.40 -0.54 -1.55
C THR A 98 1.97 -0.56 -1.03
N ALA A 99 1.59 0.42 -0.22
CA ALA A 99 0.23 0.62 0.26
C ALA A 99 -0.78 0.79 -0.89
N ALA A 100 -0.44 1.60 -1.90
CA ALA A 100 -1.25 1.77 -3.10
C ALA A 100 -1.38 0.47 -3.87
N SER A 101 -0.25 -0.23 -4.08
CA SER A 101 -0.20 -1.51 -4.78
C SER A 101 -1.11 -2.54 -4.12
N ASP A 102 -1.05 -2.67 -2.79
CA ASP A 102 -1.86 -3.62 -2.01
C ASP A 102 -3.36 -3.31 -2.14
N THR A 103 -3.71 -2.03 -2.03
CA THR A 103 -5.09 -1.56 -2.16
C THR A 103 -5.63 -1.81 -3.57
N LEU A 104 -4.87 -1.49 -4.62
CA LEU A 104 -5.31 -1.70 -5.99
C LEU A 104 -5.39 -3.19 -6.33
N ALA A 105 -4.45 -3.99 -5.84
CA ALA A 105 -4.42 -5.42 -6.09
C ALA A 105 -5.65 -6.12 -5.50
N THR A 106 -6.03 -5.76 -4.28
CA THR A 106 -7.20 -6.32 -3.61
C THR A 106 -8.51 -5.79 -4.21
N GLU A 107 -8.63 -4.47 -4.37
CA GLU A 107 -9.87 -3.84 -4.85
C GLU A 107 -10.16 -4.13 -6.32
N VAL A 108 -9.15 -4.08 -7.20
CA VAL A 108 -9.36 -4.31 -8.64
C VAL A 108 -9.28 -5.80 -8.95
N GLY A 109 -8.44 -6.57 -8.24
CA GLY A 109 -8.29 -8.01 -8.47
C GLY A 109 -9.59 -8.79 -8.24
N GLN A 110 -10.43 -8.35 -7.31
CA GLN A 110 -11.75 -8.96 -7.05
C GLN A 110 -12.76 -8.77 -8.20
N LEU A 111 -12.52 -7.83 -9.12
CA LEU A 111 -13.38 -7.59 -10.29
C LEU A 111 -13.12 -8.58 -11.43
N GLY A 112 -12.04 -9.35 -11.34
CA GLY A 112 -11.66 -10.33 -12.35
C GLY A 112 -12.71 -11.43 -12.50
N ARG A 113 -13.03 -11.80 -13.75
CA ARG A 113 -13.89 -12.96 -14.04
C ARG A 113 -13.19 -14.30 -13.77
N ALA A 114 -11.85 -14.31 -13.79
CA ALA A 114 -11.04 -15.50 -13.57
C ALA A 114 -10.88 -15.81 -12.08
N ARG A 115 -10.91 -17.09 -11.71
CA ARG A 115 -10.67 -17.52 -10.33
C ARG A 115 -9.23 -17.20 -9.91
N PRO A 116 -9.01 -16.52 -8.77
CA PRO A 116 -7.68 -16.23 -8.25
C PRO A 116 -6.99 -17.49 -7.74
N TRP A 117 -5.70 -17.38 -7.42
CA TRP A 117 -4.86 -18.46 -6.91
C TRP A 117 -4.37 -18.14 -5.50
N SER A 118 -4.16 -19.18 -4.69
CA SER A 118 -3.42 -19.06 -3.43
C SER A 118 -1.94 -19.32 -3.68
N LEU A 119 -1.07 -18.41 -3.25
CA LEU A 119 0.38 -18.58 -3.40
C LEU A 119 0.94 -19.73 -2.54
N VAL A 120 0.28 -20.06 -1.44
CA VAL A 120 0.71 -21.16 -0.54
C VAL A 120 0.38 -22.52 -1.15
N SER A 121 -0.85 -22.69 -1.67
CA SER A 121 -1.29 -23.99 -2.21
C SER A 121 -1.02 -24.17 -3.71
N GLY A 122 -0.77 -23.08 -4.44
CA GLY A 122 -0.70 -23.05 -5.91
C GLY A 122 -2.04 -23.32 -6.60
N ARG A 123 -3.14 -23.51 -5.85
CA ARG A 123 -4.45 -23.89 -6.38
C ARG A 123 -5.34 -22.66 -6.59
N ARG A 124 -6.32 -22.80 -7.50
CA ARG A 124 -7.39 -21.81 -7.66
C ARG A 124 -8.31 -21.82 -6.43
N VAL A 125 -8.64 -20.64 -5.93
CA VAL A 125 -9.50 -20.43 -4.76
C VAL A 125 -10.69 -19.56 -5.11
N SER A 126 -11.68 -19.45 -4.22
CA SER A 126 -12.81 -18.54 -4.40
C SER A 126 -12.36 -17.09 -4.27
N VAL A 127 -13.03 -16.19 -5.00
CA VAL A 127 -12.84 -14.73 -4.84
C VAL A 127 -13.18 -14.34 -3.40
N GLY A 128 -12.35 -13.49 -2.80
CA GLY A 128 -12.48 -13.09 -1.39
C GLY A 128 -11.72 -13.98 -0.40
N THR A 129 -11.10 -15.07 -0.85
CA THR A 129 -10.19 -15.86 0.01
C THR A 129 -9.00 -15.00 0.47
N PRO A 130 -8.64 -14.97 1.77
CA PRO A 130 -7.47 -14.25 2.25
C PRO A 130 -6.18 -14.66 1.52
N GLY A 131 -5.42 -13.66 1.06
CA GLY A 131 -4.16 -13.89 0.31
C GLY A 131 -4.33 -14.43 -1.12
N ALA A 132 -5.55 -14.38 -1.66
CA ALA A 132 -5.79 -14.78 -3.04
C ALA A 132 -5.26 -13.74 -4.04
N VAL A 133 -4.45 -14.19 -4.99
CA VAL A 133 -3.81 -13.37 -6.02
C VAL A 133 -4.50 -13.60 -7.37
N SER A 134 -4.79 -12.53 -8.10
CA SER A 134 -5.31 -12.60 -9.47
C SER A 134 -4.40 -11.82 -10.42
N ALA A 135 -4.38 -12.19 -11.70
CA ALA A 135 -3.59 -11.48 -12.71
C ALA A 135 -4.02 -10.00 -12.82
N LEU A 136 -5.33 -9.74 -12.77
CA LEU A 136 -5.87 -8.38 -12.75
C LEU A 136 -5.41 -7.61 -11.50
N GLY A 137 -5.39 -8.27 -10.35
CA GLY A 137 -4.89 -7.68 -9.10
C GLY A 137 -3.41 -7.33 -9.19
N VAL A 138 -2.56 -8.23 -9.70
CA VAL A 138 -1.13 -7.95 -9.88
C VAL A 138 -0.92 -6.75 -10.80
N LEU A 139 -1.61 -6.70 -11.96
CA LEU A 139 -1.51 -5.57 -12.89
C LEU A 139 -1.98 -4.26 -12.26
N ALA A 140 -3.08 -4.30 -11.51
CA ALA A 140 -3.59 -3.13 -10.81
C ALA A 140 -2.63 -2.67 -9.70
N GLY A 141 -2.04 -3.59 -8.95
CA GLY A 141 -1.03 -3.29 -7.94
C GLY A 141 0.19 -2.59 -8.53
N VAL A 142 0.75 -3.15 -9.61
CA VAL A 142 1.85 -2.54 -10.36
C VAL A 142 1.47 -1.14 -10.86
N ALA A 143 0.28 -0.97 -11.43
CA ALA A 143 -0.21 0.34 -11.86
C ALA A 143 -0.30 1.34 -10.70
N GLY A 144 -0.69 0.90 -9.51
CA GLY A 144 -0.75 1.72 -8.30
C GLY A 144 0.63 2.18 -7.83
N ALA A 145 1.59 1.25 -7.79
CA ALA A 145 2.98 1.57 -7.46
C ALA A 145 3.60 2.54 -8.48
N CYS A 146 3.37 2.31 -9.79
CA CYS A 146 3.82 3.20 -10.85
C CYS A 146 3.19 4.60 -10.73
N ALA A 147 1.91 4.70 -10.42
CA ALA A 147 1.23 5.99 -10.26
C ALA A 147 1.83 6.82 -9.11
N VAL A 148 1.98 6.21 -7.92
CA VAL A 148 2.59 6.88 -6.77
C VAL A 148 4.06 7.24 -7.05
N GLY A 149 4.84 6.31 -7.59
CA GLY A 149 6.24 6.52 -7.91
C GLY A 149 6.46 7.60 -8.98
N THR A 150 5.62 7.66 -10.01
CA THR A 150 5.72 8.68 -11.06
C THR A 150 5.42 10.08 -10.53
N VAL A 151 4.42 10.23 -9.66
CA VAL A 151 4.15 11.50 -8.99
C VAL A 151 5.34 11.90 -8.10
N ALA A 152 5.92 10.95 -7.37
CA ALA A 152 7.10 11.19 -6.55
C ALA A 152 8.32 11.63 -7.39
N VAL A 153 8.51 11.08 -8.59
CA VAL A 153 9.54 11.54 -9.55
C VAL A 153 9.25 12.96 -10.05
N ALA A 154 8.01 13.23 -10.48
CA ALA A 154 7.61 14.53 -11.01
C ALA A 154 7.79 15.69 -10.00
N LEU A 155 7.69 15.37 -8.71
CA LEU A 155 7.84 16.33 -7.62
C LEU A 155 9.26 16.34 -7.01
N GLY A 156 10.21 15.60 -7.60
CA GLY A 156 11.59 15.56 -7.15
C GLY A 156 11.80 14.84 -5.80
N ALA A 157 10.83 14.05 -5.34
CA ALA A 157 10.95 13.26 -4.11
C ALA A 157 11.95 12.12 -4.27
N ILE A 158 12.00 11.51 -5.45
CA ILE A 158 12.94 10.45 -5.83
C ILE A 158 13.48 10.66 -7.25
N ARG A 159 14.64 10.08 -7.57
CA ARG A 159 15.21 10.12 -8.93
C ARG A 159 14.42 9.20 -9.87
N PRO A 160 14.26 9.53 -11.17
CA PRO A 160 13.64 8.62 -12.14
C PRO A 160 14.25 7.22 -12.15
N SER A 161 15.57 7.11 -11.97
CA SER A 161 16.30 5.83 -11.91
C SER A 161 15.90 4.93 -10.74
N THR A 162 15.30 5.48 -9.68
CA THR A 162 14.86 4.71 -8.49
C THR A 162 13.42 4.21 -8.59
N LEU A 163 12.67 4.64 -9.61
CA LEU A 163 11.28 4.20 -9.82
C LEU A 163 11.14 2.68 -9.99
N PRO A 164 11.98 1.98 -10.77
CA PRO A 164 11.90 0.51 -10.88
C PRO A 164 12.09 -0.20 -9.53
N ALA A 165 12.97 0.32 -8.68
CA ALA A 165 13.20 -0.23 -7.34
C ALA A 165 11.98 -0.04 -6.42
N VAL A 166 11.32 1.12 -6.48
CA VAL A 166 10.05 1.38 -5.76
C VAL A 166 8.95 0.42 -6.20
N VAL A 167 8.77 0.24 -7.51
CA VAL A 167 7.75 -0.67 -8.06
C VAL A 167 8.07 -2.11 -7.70
N GLY A 168 9.31 -2.55 -7.90
CA GLY A 168 9.76 -3.90 -7.53
C GLY A 168 9.60 -4.18 -6.04
N GLY A 169 9.99 -3.23 -5.18
CA GLY A 169 9.79 -3.33 -3.73
C GLY A 169 8.31 -3.46 -3.38
N SER A 170 7.44 -2.68 -4.02
CA SER A 170 5.99 -2.74 -3.81
C SER A 170 5.38 -4.09 -4.20
N VAL A 171 5.86 -4.70 -5.29
CA VAL A 171 5.46 -6.06 -5.68
C VAL A 171 5.93 -7.09 -4.65
N VAL A 172 7.14 -6.98 -4.13
CA VAL A 172 7.65 -7.86 -3.07
C VAL A 172 6.80 -7.73 -1.80
N GLY A 173 6.55 -6.50 -1.34
CA GLY A 173 5.74 -6.24 -0.14
C GLY A 173 4.33 -6.83 -0.25
N THR A 174 3.63 -6.56 -1.35
CA THR A 174 2.27 -7.09 -1.59
C THR A 174 2.24 -8.62 -1.72
N THR A 175 3.28 -9.23 -2.30
CA THR A 175 3.41 -10.68 -2.38
C THR A 175 3.60 -11.30 -0.99
N VAL A 176 4.39 -10.68 -0.12
CA VAL A 176 4.58 -11.13 1.27
C VAL A 176 3.27 -11.02 2.07
N GLU A 177 2.49 -9.95 1.90
CA GLU A 177 1.15 -9.87 2.50
C GLU A 177 0.29 -11.07 2.08
N SER A 178 0.22 -11.33 0.77
CA SER A 178 -0.60 -12.40 0.22
C SER A 178 -0.19 -13.77 0.76
N LEU A 179 1.12 -14.01 0.91
CA LEU A 179 1.65 -15.23 1.54
C LEU A 179 1.25 -15.36 3.00
N LEU A 180 1.45 -14.30 3.81
CA LEU A 180 1.09 -14.29 5.23
C LEU A 180 -0.42 -14.50 5.44
N ALA A 181 -1.24 -13.83 4.62
CA ALA A 181 -2.68 -13.96 4.64
C ALA A 181 -3.14 -15.37 4.26
N ALA A 182 -2.58 -15.94 3.18
CA ALA A 182 -2.91 -17.29 2.72
C ALA A 182 -2.40 -18.39 3.66
N ALA A 183 -1.31 -18.14 4.39
CA ALA A 183 -0.79 -19.04 5.42
C ALA A 183 -1.57 -18.99 6.74
N GLY A 184 -2.54 -18.08 6.87
CA GLY A 184 -3.33 -17.92 8.09
C GLY A 184 -2.50 -17.36 9.26
N ALA A 185 -1.50 -16.52 8.99
CA ALA A 185 -0.70 -15.91 10.04
C ALA A 185 -1.61 -15.21 11.08
N PRO A 186 -1.35 -15.35 12.39
CA PRO A 186 -2.18 -14.79 13.47
C PRO A 186 -1.97 -13.27 13.63
N LEU A 187 -1.94 -12.56 12.51
CA LEU A 187 -1.70 -11.13 12.41
C LEU A 187 -2.98 -10.44 11.93
N GLY A 188 -3.42 -9.45 12.71
CA GLY A 188 -4.51 -8.58 12.30
C GLY A 188 -4.19 -7.85 10.99
N HIS A 189 -5.23 -7.44 10.27
CA HIS A 189 -5.10 -6.74 8.98
C HIS A 189 -4.15 -5.52 9.06
N HIS A 190 -4.23 -4.75 10.15
CA HIS A 190 -3.34 -3.60 10.37
C HIS A 190 -1.87 -3.98 10.49
N ALA A 191 -1.56 -5.07 11.20
CA ALA A 191 -0.19 -5.55 11.37
C ALA A 191 0.38 -6.05 10.03
N ARG A 192 -0.44 -6.72 9.22
CA ARG A 192 -0.05 -7.16 7.87
C ARG A 192 0.22 -5.99 6.92
N ASN A 193 -0.60 -4.93 6.96
CA ASN A 193 -0.38 -3.72 6.17
C ASN A 193 0.83 -2.89 6.64
N LEU A 194 1.18 -2.95 7.92
CA LEU A 194 2.43 -2.35 8.40
C LEU A 194 3.64 -3.15 7.91
N LEU A 195 3.57 -4.48 8.01
CA LEU A 195 4.64 -5.37 7.58
C LEU A 195 4.88 -5.31 6.07
N ASN A 196 3.82 -5.32 5.25
CA ASN A 196 3.98 -5.32 3.80
C ASN A 196 4.63 -4.02 3.30
N THR A 197 4.27 -2.87 3.87
CA THR A 197 4.85 -1.56 3.52
C THR A 197 6.30 -1.46 3.98
N ALA A 198 6.64 -1.98 5.16
CA ALA A 198 8.01 -2.07 5.65
C ALA A 198 8.88 -2.99 4.77
N VAL A 199 8.37 -4.18 4.42
CA VAL A 199 9.04 -5.12 3.52
C VAL A 199 9.24 -4.49 2.14
N GLY A 200 8.21 -3.81 1.61
CA GLY A 200 8.30 -3.16 0.31
C GLY A 200 9.32 -2.02 0.29
N ALA A 201 9.40 -1.23 1.35
CA ALA A 201 10.42 -0.20 1.51
C ALA A 201 11.84 -0.79 1.63
N GLY A 202 12.02 -1.83 2.43
CA GLY A 202 13.30 -2.53 2.56
C GLY A 202 13.76 -3.16 1.25
N ALA A 203 12.85 -3.81 0.52
CA ALA A 203 13.10 -4.36 -0.81
C ALA A 203 13.45 -3.27 -1.83
N ALA A 204 12.79 -2.11 -1.80
CA ALA A 204 13.12 -0.99 -2.67
C ALA A 204 14.52 -0.43 -2.38
N ILE A 205 14.96 -0.39 -1.12
CA ILE A 205 16.34 -0.02 -0.78
C ILE A 205 17.33 -1.04 -1.35
N ALA A 206 17.07 -2.33 -1.14
CA ALA A 206 17.93 -3.40 -1.63
C ALA A 206 18.06 -3.39 -3.17
N LEU A 207 16.95 -3.14 -3.88
CA LEU A 207 16.91 -3.04 -5.33
C LEU A 207 17.49 -1.73 -5.88
N GLY A 208 17.40 -0.64 -5.10
CA GLY A 208 17.84 0.69 -5.52
C GLY A 208 19.35 0.87 -5.52
N GLY A 209 20.08 0.01 -4.81
CA GLY A 209 21.53 0.12 -4.61
C GLY A 209 21.89 1.32 -3.72
N ALA A 210 22.93 1.19 -2.90
CA ALA A 210 23.45 2.31 -2.12
C ALA A 210 24.11 3.35 -3.06
N HIS A 211 23.36 4.34 -3.52
CA HIS A 211 23.81 5.39 -4.46
C HIS A 211 23.51 6.80 -3.96
#